data_AF-A0A3M1ET50-F1
#
_entry.id   AF-A0A3M1ET50-F1
#
_cell.length_a   1.000
_cell.length_b   1.000
_cell.length_c   1.000
_cell.angle_alpha   90.00
_cell.angle_beta   90.00
_cell.angle_gamma   90.00
#
_symmetry.space_group_name_H-M   'P 1'
#
loop_
_entity.id
_entity.type
_entity.pdbx_description
1 polymer ?
#
loop_
_entity_poly.entity_id
_entity_poly.type
_entity_poly.pdbx_seq_one_letter_code
_entity_poly.pdbx_strand_id
1 'polypeptide(L)'
;MKTTMTILAVILWSLPVWGATVAAPVLPADGLPPDHPSWEHTGTPMASSCVGSTGEEDFSPVPATWSASEDATAPEAGDGYFDWPMGITHESAGLVMGYGAYVMQNFGNVNPNYGNRRHSALDIALIGGGSVSAHAPVYAAADGVVRCAEYVNYPGYVVVIEHTLPDGSTVYTQYGHLEAPLVLAGESVTRGDQIGTVLPWPGNLENSHVHFEVRQWLEWSSGNCWGPGYATSGHSPEEEGWLDPREWYFAHRPPFPGDAAITPQYTMNVRQEPTTSSAVLGQLPPSTLVTAQGVMRDADGNPHWWYQVSGNGLEGFVAGFYWLGWGSDLYVGEKKRGNPVSPCAGIVAPGNPGGALLLLFLPLVSLLCRRQR
;
A
#
# COMPACT_ATOMS: atom_id res chain seq x y z
N MET A 1 75.65 -21.39 44.89
CA MET A 1 74.92 -20.19 44.41
C MET A 1 73.75 -20.67 43.57
N LYS A 2 72.53 -20.67 44.14
CA LYS A 2 71.29 -21.02 43.44
C LYS A 2 70.51 -19.72 43.25
N THR A 3 70.32 -19.32 42.01
CA THR A 3 69.58 -18.12 41.63
C THR A 3 68.17 -18.54 41.21
N THR A 4 67.18 -17.98 41.89
CA THR A 4 65.75 -18.09 41.60
C THR A 4 65.45 -17.30 40.33
N MET A 5 64.68 -17.86 39.40
CA MET A 5 64.15 -17.11 38.25
C MET A 5 62.67 -17.44 38.09
N THR A 6 61.86 -16.39 38.19
CA THR A 6 60.40 -16.37 38.18
C THR A 6 59.86 -16.63 36.78
N ILE A 7 58.87 -17.52 36.66
CA ILE A 7 58.16 -17.83 35.43
C ILE A 7 57.05 -16.77 35.21
N LEU A 8 57.13 -16.00 34.13
CA LEU A 8 55.98 -15.27 33.58
C LEU A 8 55.27 -16.18 32.57
N ALA A 9 54.02 -16.53 32.86
CA ALA A 9 53.15 -17.23 31.94
C ALA A 9 52.58 -16.26 30.90
N VAL A 10 52.95 -16.44 29.64
CA VAL A 10 52.26 -15.84 28.49
C VAL A 10 51.19 -16.84 28.06
N ILE A 11 49.93 -16.56 28.40
CA ILE A 11 48.78 -17.32 27.89
C ILE A 11 48.33 -16.64 26.60
N LEU A 12 48.76 -17.21 25.47
CA LEU A 12 48.18 -16.94 24.15
C LEU A 12 46.78 -17.58 24.11
N TRP A 13 45.73 -16.76 24.14
CA TRP A 13 44.39 -17.20 23.80
C TRP A 13 44.24 -17.17 22.28
N SER A 14 44.29 -18.36 21.68
CA SER A 14 43.75 -18.60 20.34
C SER A 14 42.23 -18.48 20.40
N LEU A 15 41.67 -17.45 19.76
CA LEU A 15 40.22 -17.35 19.53
C LEU A 15 39.81 -18.42 18.50
N PRO A 16 38.88 -19.34 18.84
CA PRO A 16 38.30 -20.21 17.82
C PRO A 16 37.32 -19.38 16.98
N VAL A 17 37.58 -19.32 15.68
CA VAL A 17 36.61 -18.85 14.68
C VAL A 17 35.48 -19.88 14.65
N TRP A 18 34.41 -19.62 15.39
CA TRP A 18 33.14 -20.30 15.18
C TRP A 18 32.45 -19.59 14.02
N GLY A 19 32.59 -20.18 12.84
CA GLY A 19 31.66 -19.92 11.74
C GLY A 19 30.29 -20.41 12.18
N ALA A 20 29.47 -19.51 12.72
CA ALA A 20 28.05 -19.74 12.83
C ALA A 20 27.48 -19.61 11.41
N THR A 21 27.43 -20.73 10.68
CA THR A 21 26.37 -20.92 9.70
C THR A 21 25.06 -20.84 10.47
N VAL A 22 24.47 -19.65 10.49
CA VAL A 22 23.06 -19.51 10.84
C VAL A 22 22.34 -20.19 9.69
N ALA A 23 21.94 -21.44 9.91
CA ALA A 23 20.98 -22.08 9.04
C ALA A 23 19.77 -21.15 9.01
N ALA A 24 19.44 -20.64 7.82
CA ALA A 24 18.13 -20.06 7.58
C ALA A 24 17.11 -21.05 8.15
N PRO A 25 16.09 -20.60 8.91
CA PRO A 25 15.03 -21.50 9.32
C PRO A 25 14.48 -22.14 8.05
N VAL A 26 14.63 -23.46 7.98
CA VAL A 26 13.89 -24.28 7.01
C VAL A 26 12.43 -23.98 7.31
N LEU A 27 11.77 -23.28 6.40
CA LEU A 27 10.32 -23.11 6.45
C LEU A 27 9.74 -24.53 6.63
N PRO A 28 8.96 -24.78 7.68
CA PRO A 28 8.28 -26.06 7.79
C PRO A 28 7.46 -26.25 6.51
N ALA A 29 7.54 -27.44 5.91
CA ALA A 29 6.81 -27.83 4.72
C ALA A 29 5.30 -28.05 4.99
N ASP A 30 4.73 -27.28 5.92
CA ASP A 30 3.34 -27.34 6.31
C ASP A 30 2.65 -26.04 5.86
N GLY A 31 1.76 -26.15 4.87
CA GLY A 31 0.80 -25.11 4.54
C GLY A 31 1.04 -24.39 3.22
N LEU A 32 1.06 -25.13 2.10
CA LEU A 32 0.52 -24.51 0.88
C LEU A 32 -0.97 -24.20 1.15
N PRO A 33 -1.43 -22.96 0.89
CA PRO A 33 -2.85 -22.62 0.99
C PRO A 33 -3.68 -23.61 0.15
N PRO A 34 -4.85 -24.07 0.65
CA PRO A 34 -5.69 -25.07 -0.03
C PRO A 34 -6.26 -24.63 -1.39
N ASP A 35 -6.01 -23.40 -1.81
CA ASP A 35 -6.41 -22.84 -3.11
C ASP A 35 -5.35 -22.98 -4.22
N HIS A 36 -4.20 -23.54 -3.91
CA HIS A 36 -3.18 -23.90 -4.90
C HIS A 36 -3.26 -25.40 -5.22
N PRO A 37 -3.16 -25.82 -6.48
CA PRO A 37 -2.92 -27.22 -6.78
C PRO A 37 -1.56 -27.63 -6.20
N SER A 38 -1.49 -28.78 -5.52
CA SER A 38 -0.27 -29.28 -4.89
C SER A 38 0.86 -29.51 -5.91
N TRP A 39 1.82 -28.59 -6.04
CA TRP A 39 3.09 -28.83 -6.73
C TRP A 39 4.22 -27.91 -6.26
N GLU A 40 5.46 -28.41 -6.33
CA GLU A 40 6.68 -27.81 -5.79
C GLU A 40 7.14 -26.54 -6.53
N HIS A 41 7.52 -25.52 -5.75
CA HIS A 41 8.11 -24.26 -6.22
C HIS A 41 9.44 -24.48 -6.95
N THR A 42 9.47 -24.24 -8.26
CA THR A 42 10.72 -24.06 -9.01
C THR A 42 10.68 -22.74 -9.79
N GLY A 43 10.74 -21.62 -9.06
CA GLY A 43 10.92 -20.29 -9.63
C GLY A 43 12.38 -19.90 -9.71
N THR A 44 12.93 -19.78 -10.91
CA THR A 44 14.24 -19.17 -11.19
C THR A 44 14.09 -17.66 -11.25
N PRO A 45 15.00 -16.86 -10.64
CA PRO A 45 14.87 -15.40 -10.68
C PRO A 45 15.23 -14.86 -12.07
N MET A 46 14.31 -14.09 -12.66
CA MET A 46 14.57 -13.24 -13.80
C MET A 46 15.23 -11.95 -13.30
N ALA A 47 16.53 -11.80 -13.53
CA ALA A 47 17.25 -10.56 -13.29
C ALA A 47 17.00 -9.60 -14.46
N SER A 48 16.43 -8.42 -14.19
CA SER A 48 16.39 -7.30 -15.13
C SER A 48 17.39 -6.25 -14.69
N SER A 49 18.49 -6.16 -15.43
CA SER A 49 19.50 -5.11 -15.31
C SER A 49 19.05 -3.86 -16.06
N CYS A 50 18.98 -2.71 -15.40
CA CYS A 50 18.99 -1.41 -16.07
C CYS A 50 20.08 -0.53 -15.43
N VAL A 51 21.10 -0.23 -16.23
CA VAL A 51 22.27 0.59 -15.91
C VAL A 51 21.88 2.06 -16.11
N GLY A 52 22.22 2.91 -15.13
CA GLY A 52 21.97 4.35 -15.16
C GLY A 52 22.90 5.14 -16.07
N SER A 53 22.45 6.32 -16.48
CA SER A 53 23.29 7.40 -17.02
C SER A 53 23.04 8.67 -16.20
N THR A 54 24.12 9.21 -15.66
CA THR A 54 24.19 10.44 -14.86
C THR A 54 24.12 11.70 -15.72
N GLY A 55 23.27 12.65 -15.32
CA GLY A 55 23.34 14.05 -15.75
C GLY A 55 23.11 14.95 -14.53
N GLU A 56 24.16 15.63 -14.08
CA GLU A 56 24.13 16.68 -13.07
C GLU A 56 23.55 17.96 -13.68
N GLU A 57 22.54 18.55 -13.02
CA GLU A 57 22.16 19.94 -13.24
C GLU A 57 22.00 20.61 -11.85
N ASP A 58 22.71 21.71 -11.71
CA ASP A 58 22.94 22.55 -10.53
C ASP A 58 21.68 23.31 -10.08
N PHE A 59 21.32 23.22 -8.79
CA PHE A 59 20.29 24.05 -8.17
C PHE A 59 20.79 24.65 -6.86
N SER A 60 21.16 25.93 -6.90
CA SER A 60 21.32 26.77 -5.71
C SER A 60 19.94 27.14 -5.10
N PRO A 61 19.82 27.21 -3.76
CA PRO A 61 18.53 27.40 -3.09
C PRO A 61 18.07 28.86 -3.09
N VAL A 62 16.79 29.07 -3.41
CA VAL A 62 16.08 30.35 -3.21
C VAL A 62 15.29 30.26 -1.90
N PRO A 63 15.38 31.23 -0.97
CA PRO A 63 14.62 31.17 0.27
C PRO A 63 13.15 31.54 0.02
N ALA A 64 12.24 30.62 0.28
CA ALA A 64 10.80 30.84 0.21
C ALA A 64 10.29 31.42 1.54
N THR A 65 9.96 32.71 1.56
CA THR A 65 9.05 33.28 2.55
C THR A 65 7.63 33.14 2.01
N TRP A 66 6.84 32.21 2.56
CA TRP A 66 5.45 32.02 2.15
C TRP A 66 4.51 32.60 3.21
N SER A 67 3.78 33.65 2.82
CA SER A 67 2.59 34.11 3.53
C SER A 67 1.40 33.29 3.04
N ALA A 68 0.76 32.54 3.94
CA ALA A 68 -0.41 31.75 3.65
C ALA A 68 -1.54 32.62 3.07
N SER A 69 -2.03 32.28 1.89
CA SER A 69 -3.28 32.82 1.35
C SER A 69 -4.47 32.11 2.00
N GLU A 70 -5.40 32.88 2.57
CA GLU A 70 -6.58 32.44 3.32
C GLU A 70 -7.69 31.80 2.45
N ASP A 71 -7.37 31.18 1.31
CA ASP A 71 -8.35 30.66 0.34
C ASP A 71 -8.21 29.15 0.07
N ALA A 72 -7.78 28.39 1.08
CA ALA A 72 -7.85 26.93 1.03
C ALA A 72 -9.29 26.48 1.31
N THR A 73 -10.10 26.38 0.26
CA THR A 73 -11.35 25.62 0.31
C THR A 73 -11.07 24.22 0.83
N ALA A 74 -11.88 23.72 1.77
CA ALA A 74 -11.78 22.35 2.26
C ALA A 74 -11.73 21.37 1.07
N PRO A 75 -10.88 20.32 1.12
CA PRO A 75 -10.83 19.33 0.06
C PRO A 75 -12.24 18.76 -0.15
N GLU A 76 -12.68 18.67 -1.41
CA GLU A 76 -13.92 17.96 -1.73
C GLU A 76 -13.82 16.53 -1.17
N ALA A 77 -14.93 16.02 -0.61
CA ALA A 77 -14.95 14.65 -0.11
C ALA A 77 -14.50 13.70 -1.24
N GLY A 78 -13.58 12.79 -0.92
CA GLY A 78 -13.12 11.79 -1.87
C GLY A 78 -14.28 10.86 -2.27
N ASP A 79 -14.08 10.05 -3.31
CA ASP A 79 -15.10 9.09 -3.78
C ASP A 79 -15.43 7.99 -2.75
N GLY A 80 -14.70 7.96 -1.63
CA GLY A 80 -14.90 7.03 -0.51
C GLY A 80 -14.27 5.66 -0.73
N TYR A 81 -13.49 5.49 -1.81
CA TYR A 81 -12.95 4.20 -2.19
C TYR A 81 -11.43 4.10 -1.96
N PHE A 82 -10.99 2.92 -1.55
CA PHE A 82 -9.60 2.68 -1.15
C PHE A 82 -8.97 1.56 -1.98
N ASP A 83 -7.75 1.79 -2.45
CA ASP A 83 -6.88 0.81 -3.09
C ASP A 83 -5.76 0.33 -2.13
N TRP A 84 -5.14 -0.82 -2.43
CA TRP A 84 -3.92 -1.25 -1.74
C TRP A 84 -2.79 -0.25 -1.98
N PRO A 85 -1.86 -0.04 -1.04
CA PRO A 85 -0.81 0.98 -1.17
C PRO A 85 0.40 0.52 -2.00
N MET A 86 0.41 -0.74 -2.45
CA MET A 86 1.48 -1.35 -3.24
C MET A 86 0.88 -2.17 -4.37
N GLY A 87 1.65 -2.34 -5.45
CA GLY A 87 1.31 -3.16 -6.60
C GLY A 87 2.40 -3.07 -7.66
N ILE A 88 2.44 -4.04 -8.56
CA ILE A 88 3.40 -4.06 -9.67
C ILE A 88 2.72 -3.86 -11.02
N THR A 89 3.54 -3.61 -12.05
CA THR A 89 3.05 -3.53 -13.43
C THR A 89 2.76 -4.93 -13.96
N HIS A 90 1.53 -5.13 -14.40
CA HIS A 90 1.11 -6.28 -15.18
C HIS A 90 1.38 -6.02 -16.67
N GLU A 91 1.93 -7.02 -17.37
CA GLU A 91 2.37 -6.92 -18.79
C GLU A 91 1.35 -6.28 -19.74
N SER A 92 0.08 -6.69 -19.62
CA SER A 92 -1.00 -6.28 -20.51
C SER A 92 -1.96 -5.24 -19.89
N ALA A 93 -1.74 -4.86 -18.62
CA ALA A 93 -2.72 -4.10 -17.84
C ALA A 93 -2.15 -2.83 -17.18
N GLY A 94 -0.84 -2.62 -17.23
CA GLY A 94 -0.20 -1.50 -16.52
C GLY A 94 -0.13 -1.77 -15.02
N LEU A 95 -0.03 -0.70 -14.22
CA LEU A 95 -0.03 -0.81 -12.76
C LEU A 95 -1.35 -1.38 -12.24
N VAL A 96 -1.26 -2.41 -11.39
CA VAL A 96 -2.41 -3.05 -10.74
C VAL A 96 -2.17 -3.09 -9.23
N MET A 97 -3.06 -2.46 -8.46
CA MET A 97 -2.92 -2.35 -7.01
C MET A 97 -3.20 -3.70 -6.34
N GLY A 98 -2.35 -4.10 -5.39
CA GLY A 98 -2.38 -5.41 -4.73
C GLY A 98 -1.80 -6.56 -5.56
N TYR A 99 -1.66 -6.40 -6.88
CA TYR A 99 -1.05 -7.43 -7.74
C TYR A 99 0.45 -7.51 -7.46
N GLY A 100 0.95 -8.71 -7.19
CA GLY A 100 2.35 -8.96 -6.85
C GLY A 100 2.75 -8.56 -5.43
N ALA A 101 1.78 -8.23 -4.57
CA ALA A 101 2.01 -7.93 -3.16
C ALA A 101 1.52 -9.06 -2.25
N TYR A 102 1.98 -9.08 -1.00
CA TYR A 102 1.52 -9.96 0.07
C TYR A 102 1.69 -9.27 1.43
N VAL A 103 1.09 -9.83 2.48
CA VAL A 103 1.18 -9.32 3.84
C VAL A 103 2.19 -10.14 4.64
N MET A 104 3.24 -9.49 5.12
CA MET A 104 4.26 -10.06 6.00
C MET A 104 3.76 -10.25 7.43
N GLN A 105 3.03 -9.26 7.95
CA GLN A 105 2.48 -9.27 9.30
C GLN A 105 1.07 -8.69 9.29
N ASN A 106 0.11 -9.44 9.81
CA ASN A 106 -1.26 -9.01 9.89
C ASN A 106 -1.54 -8.06 11.06
N PHE A 107 -2.65 -7.37 10.92
CA PHE A 107 -3.26 -6.54 11.94
C PHE A 107 -3.62 -7.38 13.17
N GLY A 108 -3.39 -6.84 14.36
CA GLY A 108 -3.69 -7.51 15.63
C GLY A 108 -2.75 -8.65 16.02
N ASN A 109 -1.75 -9.01 15.17
CA ASN A 109 -0.74 -10.00 15.55
C ASN A 109 0.02 -9.55 16.80
N VAL A 110 0.25 -10.49 17.72
CA VAL A 110 0.98 -10.26 18.96
C VAL A 110 2.47 -10.48 18.70
N ASN A 111 3.28 -9.46 18.92
CA ASN A 111 4.72 -9.54 18.65
C ASN A 111 5.55 -9.50 19.96
N PRO A 112 6.26 -10.59 20.32
CA PRO A 112 7.10 -10.64 21.51
C PRO A 112 8.23 -9.61 21.54
N ASN A 113 8.77 -9.24 20.37
CA ASN A 113 9.83 -8.24 20.26
C ASN A 113 9.36 -6.84 20.64
N TYR A 114 8.05 -6.60 20.65
CA TYR A 114 7.43 -5.34 21.02
C TYR A 114 6.63 -5.44 22.31
N GLY A 115 7.02 -6.36 23.22
CA GLY A 115 6.40 -6.50 24.54
C GLY A 115 5.04 -7.17 24.51
N ASN A 116 4.81 -8.08 23.54
CA ASN A 116 3.52 -8.73 23.28
C ASN A 116 2.38 -7.74 22.97
N ARG A 117 2.72 -6.56 22.44
CA ARG A 117 1.74 -5.62 21.90
C ARG A 117 1.18 -6.13 20.58
N ARG A 118 -0.01 -5.65 20.24
CA ARG A 118 -0.73 -6.04 19.03
C ARG A 118 -0.44 -5.06 17.90
N HIS A 119 -0.17 -5.59 16.72
CA HIS A 119 0.17 -4.79 15.54
C HIS A 119 -0.99 -3.92 15.07
N SER A 120 -0.74 -2.65 14.77
CA SER A 120 -1.78 -1.70 14.34
C SER A 120 -1.95 -1.57 12.82
N ALA A 121 -1.20 -2.35 12.03
CA ALA A 121 -1.15 -2.25 10.58
C ALA A 121 -1.24 -3.60 9.87
N LEU A 122 -1.23 -3.54 8.54
CA LEU A 122 -0.68 -4.60 7.71
C LEU A 122 0.73 -4.20 7.27
N ASP A 123 1.70 -5.09 7.45
CA ASP A 123 3.03 -4.95 6.84
C ASP A 123 2.98 -5.57 5.46
N ILE A 124 3.03 -4.75 4.41
CA ILE A 124 2.83 -5.17 3.02
C ILE A 124 4.16 -5.13 2.28
N ALA A 125 4.44 -6.19 1.52
CA ALA A 125 5.65 -6.37 0.74
C ALA A 125 5.33 -6.94 -0.65
N LEU A 126 6.29 -6.87 -1.56
CA LEU A 126 6.22 -7.52 -2.86
C LEU A 126 6.63 -9.00 -2.77
N ILE A 127 5.97 -9.83 -3.57
CA ILE A 127 6.31 -11.25 -3.72
C ILE A 127 7.79 -11.37 -4.09
N GLY A 128 8.51 -12.22 -3.34
CA GLY A 128 9.98 -12.30 -3.38
C GLY A 128 10.66 -11.76 -2.12
N GLY A 129 9.91 -11.14 -1.21
CA GLY A 129 10.35 -10.79 0.13
C GLY A 129 10.77 -9.33 0.28
N GLY A 130 11.29 -8.99 1.46
CA GLY A 130 11.66 -7.61 1.77
C GLY A 130 12.78 -7.08 0.87
N SER A 131 13.73 -7.93 0.46
CA SER A 131 14.81 -7.51 -0.44
C SER A 131 14.31 -7.03 -1.80
N VAL A 132 13.21 -7.62 -2.32
CA VAL A 132 12.55 -7.17 -3.56
C VAL A 132 11.70 -5.93 -3.32
N SER A 133 11.21 -5.77 -2.10
CA SER A 133 10.35 -4.65 -1.70
C SER A 133 11.13 -3.38 -1.42
N ALA A 134 12.43 -3.46 -1.10
CA ALA A 134 13.28 -2.29 -0.97
C ALA A 134 13.22 -1.42 -2.24
N HIS A 135 13.01 -0.12 -2.07
CA HIS A 135 12.78 0.87 -3.14
C HIS A 135 11.50 0.67 -3.96
N ALA A 136 10.62 -0.26 -3.60
CA ALA A 136 9.34 -0.43 -4.30
C ALA A 136 8.46 0.82 -4.11
N PRO A 137 7.70 1.23 -5.13
CA PRO A 137 6.84 2.40 -5.04
C PRO A 137 5.67 2.17 -4.08
N VAL A 138 5.33 3.22 -3.33
CA VAL A 138 4.17 3.26 -2.42
C VAL A 138 3.21 4.34 -2.90
N TYR A 139 1.93 4.03 -2.91
CA TYR A 139 0.88 4.86 -3.49
C TYR A 139 -0.18 5.24 -2.46
N ALA A 140 -0.78 6.42 -2.62
CA ALA A 140 -1.91 6.86 -1.82
C ALA A 140 -3.10 5.91 -2.01
N ALA A 141 -3.63 5.37 -0.92
CA ALA A 141 -4.75 4.43 -0.95
C ALA A 141 -6.07 5.08 -1.38
N ALA A 142 -6.25 6.38 -1.13
CA ALA A 142 -7.44 7.14 -1.50
C ALA A 142 -7.09 8.62 -1.70
N ASP A 143 -8.01 9.37 -2.31
CA ASP A 143 -7.93 10.83 -2.41
C ASP A 143 -7.86 11.45 -1.01
N GLY A 144 -7.05 12.48 -0.84
CA GLY A 144 -6.92 13.12 0.47
C GLY A 144 -5.88 14.22 0.52
N VAL A 145 -5.59 14.67 1.74
CA VAL A 145 -4.56 15.68 2.00
C VAL A 145 -3.53 15.13 2.97
N VAL A 146 -2.26 15.26 2.59
CA VAL A 146 -1.14 14.87 3.43
C VAL A 146 -1.13 15.76 4.67
N ARG A 147 -1.21 15.18 5.86
CA ARG A 147 -1.15 15.90 7.13
C ARG A 147 0.21 15.78 7.80
N CYS A 148 0.97 14.76 7.47
CA CYS A 148 2.27 14.47 8.05
C CYS A 148 3.15 13.78 7.01
N ALA A 149 4.41 14.20 6.94
CA ALA A 149 5.46 13.65 6.08
C ALA A 149 6.79 13.86 6.82
N GLU A 150 7.10 12.99 7.78
CA GLU A 150 8.15 13.22 8.77
C GLU A 150 9.12 12.05 8.89
N TYR A 151 10.40 12.36 9.09
CA TYR A 151 11.40 11.36 9.43
C TYR A 151 11.27 10.96 10.90
N VAL A 152 11.22 9.66 11.16
CA VAL A 152 11.01 9.12 12.50
C VAL A 152 12.00 7.98 12.78
N ASN A 153 12.36 7.80 14.05
CA ASN A 153 13.16 6.65 14.50
C ASN A 153 12.30 5.36 14.60
N TYR A 154 11.32 5.23 13.70
CA TYR A 154 10.40 4.13 13.47
C TYR A 154 10.60 3.66 12.02
N PRO A 155 11.78 3.07 11.77
CA PRO A 155 12.79 3.71 10.93
C PRO A 155 12.25 4.16 9.57
N GLY A 156 12.70 5.34 9.14
CA GLY A 156 12.34 5.93 7.86
C GLY A 156 11.39 7.10 8.02
N TYR A 157 10.69 7.41 6.95
CA TYR A 157 9.65 8.43 6.97
C TYR A 157 8.27 7.80 7.14
N VAL A 158 7.39 8.60 7.73
CA VAL A 158 5.97 8.34 7.84
C VAL A 158 5.23 9.41 7.05
N VAL A 159 4.33 8.97 6.19
CA VAL A 159 3.31 9.81 5.56
C VAL A 159 1.95 9.48 6.17
N VAL A 160 1.17 10.50 6.51
CA VAL A 160 -0.24 10.35 6.92
C VAL A 160 -1.11 11.18 6.01
N ILE A 161 -2.12 10.55 5.43
CA ILE A 161 -3.11 11.21 4.58
C ILE A 161 -4.45 11.21 5.29
N GLU A 162 -5.08 12.38 5.34
CA GLU A 162 -6.46 12.55 5.79
C GLU A 162 -7.42 12.38 4.61
N HIS A 163 -8.46 11.59 4.81
CA HIS A 163 -9.49 11.30 3.83
C HIS A 163 -10.86 11.72 4.38
N THR A 164 -11.53 12.62 3.68
CA THR A 164 -12.93 12.95 3.94
C THR A 164 -13.82 12.02 3.13
N LEU A 165 -14.65 11.22 3.82
CA LEU A 165 -15.55 10.26 3.20
C LEU A 165 -16.84 10.93 2.71
N PRO A 166 -17.62 10.28 1.81
CA PRO A 166 -18.87 10.85 1.28
C PRO A 166 -19.92 11.21 2.34
N ASP A 167 -19.90 10.55 3.50
CA ASP A 167 -20.79 10.84 4.63
C ASP A 167 -20.30 12.01 5.51
N GLY A 168 -19.17 12.63 5.13
CA GLY A 168 -18.54 13.74 5.84
C GLY A 168 -17.65 13.31 7.02
N SER A 169 -17.57 12.00 7.32
CA SER A 169 -16.63 11.50 8.32
C SER A 169 -15.20 11.53 7.80
N THR A 170 -14.24 11.39 8.70
CA THR A 170 -12.80 11.45 8.37
C THR A 170 -12.11 10.18 8.83
N VAL A 171 -11.25 9.65 7.97
CA VAL A 171 -10.34 8.55 8.27
C VAL A 171 -8.94 8.94 7.82
N TYR A 172 -7.93 8.32 8.41
CA TYR A 172 -6.53 8.56 8.08
C TYR A 172 -5.86 7.26 7.64
N THR A 173 -4.99 7.35 6.64
CA THR A 173 -4.07 6.28 6.31
C THR A 173 -2.65 6.67 6.68
N GLN A 174 -1.90 5.74 7.27
CA GLN A 174 -0.47 5.90 7.55
C GLN A 174 0.34 4.98 6.65
N TYR A 175 1.46 5.48 6.13
CA TYR A 175 2.45 4.76 5.35
C TYR A 175 3.80 4.93 6.05
N GLY A 176 4.18 3.93 6.83
CA GLY A 176 5.45 3.90 7.55
C GLY A 176 6.54 3.16 6.79
N HIS A 177 7.78 3.30 7.28
CA HIS A 177 8.97 2.68 6.72
C HIS A 177 9.25 3.09 5.27
N LEU A 178 9.06 4.38 4.98
CA LEU A 178 9.38 4.96 3.68
C LEU A 178 10.81 5.50 3.65
N GLU A 179 11.38 5.57 2.44
CA GLU A 179 12.49 6.49 2.13
C GLU A 179 12.01 7.95 2.20
N ALA A 180 12.79 8.88 1.65
CA ALA A 180 12.34 10.27 1.52
C ALA A 180 11.00 10.33 0.74
N PRO A 181 9.93 10.89 1.32
CA PRO A 181 8.63 11.00 0.66
C PRO A 181 8.71 11.89 -0.59
N LEU A 182 7.82 11.62 -1.53
CA LEU A 182 7.64 12.43 -2.75
C LEU A 182 6.61 13.55 -2.56
N VAL A 183 6.03 13.66 -1.35
CA VAL A 183 4.95 14.59 -1.01
C VAL A 183 5.27 15.35 0.28
N LEU A 184 4.63 16.50 0.45
CA LEU A 184 4.79 17.36 1.63
C LEU A 184 3.48 17.52 2.41
N ALA A 185 3.58 17.84 3.70
CA ALA A 185 2.40 18.18 4.50
C ALA A 185 1.65 19.38 3.89
N GLY A 186 0.33 19.27 3.79
CA GLY A 186 -0.57 20.22 3.14
C GLY A 186 -0.88 19.89 1.68
N GLU A 187 -0.12 18.98 1.05
CA GLU A 187 -0.33 18.58 -0.35
C GLU A 187 -1.58 17.71 -0.51
N SER A 188 -2.35 17.97 -1.56
CA SER A 188 -3.48 17.10 -1.95
C SER A 188 -2.97 15.99 -2.87
N VAL A 189 -3.42 14.77 -2.62
CA VAL A 189 -3.06 13.58 -3.40
C VAL A 189 -4.32 12.90 -3.89
N THR A 190 -4.22 12.29 -5.06
CA THR A 190 -5.25 11.42 -5.62
C THR A 190 -4.90 9.97 -5.32
N ARG A 191 -5.91 9.11 -5.14
CA ARG A 191 -5.76 7.66 -5.05
C ARG A 191 -4.83 7.15 -6.15
N GLY A 192 -3.84 6.37 -5.80
CA GLY A 192 -2.86 5.80 -6.73
C GLY A 192 -1.75 6.76 -7.14
N ASP A 193 -1.69 7.98 -6.62
CA ASP A 193 -0.50 8.83 -6.75
C ASP A 193 0.65 8.21 -5.96
N GLN A 194 1.85 8.19 -6.54
CA GLN A 194 3.03 7.69 -5.84
C GLN A 194 3.47 8.72 -4.79
N ILE A 195 3.52 8.32 -3.53
CA ILE A 195 3.85 9.19 -2.39
C ILE A 195 5.25 8.94 -1.83
N GLY A 196 5.90 7.85 -2.25
CA GLY A 196 7.20 7.47 -1.74
C GLY A 196 7.66 6.12 -2.29
N THR A 197 8.70 5.61 -1.66
CA THR A 197 9.23 4.25 -1.87
C THR A 197 9.50 3.60 -0.53
N VAL A 198 9.45 2.26 -0.49
CA VAL A 198 9.76 1.47 0.70
C VAL A 198 11.23 1.63 1.08
N LEU A 199 11.48 1.90 2.36
CA LEU A 199 12.82 1.98 2.94
C LEU A 199 13.57 0.65 2.78
N PRO A 200 14.78 0.65 2.19
CA PRO A 200 15.70 -0.47 2.33
C PRO A 200 16.09 -0.61 3.79
N TRP A 201 15.56 -1.62 4.46
CA TRP A 201 15.63 -1.70 5.90
C TRP A 201 17.09 -1.81 6.39
N PRO A 202 17.55 -0.92 7.30
CA PRO A 202 18.93 -0.93 7.75
C PRO A 202 19.36 -2.27 8.37
N GLY A 203 20.44 -2.85 7.85
CA GLY A 203 21.04 -4.07 8.36
C GLY A 203 20.35 -5.38 7.96
N ASN A 204 19.10 -5.34 7.48
CA ASN A 204 18.42 -6.52 6.95
C ASN A 204 17.31 -6.15 5.95
N LEU A 205 17.64 -6.20 4.66
CA LEU A 205 16.71 -5.89 3.58
C LEU A 205 15.46 -6.78 3.58
N GLU A 206 15.52 -7.99 4.12
CA GLU A 206 14.35 -8.88 4.22
C GLU A 206 13.23 -8.32 5.09
N ASN A 207 13.50 -7.29 5.90
CA ASN A 207 12.49 -6.58 6.66
C ASN A 207 11.97 -5.32 5.96
N SER A 208 12.28 -5.07 4.68
CA SER A 208 11.74 -3.91 3.96
C SER A 208 10.29 -4.16 3.56
N HIS A 209 9.37 -3.32 4.02
CA HIS A 209 7.93 -3.38 3.76
C HIS A 209 7.33 -1.99 3.99
N VAL A 210 6.08 -1.78 3.58
CA VAL A 210 5.30 -0.62 4.05
C VAL A 210 4.47 -1.03 5.27
N HIS A 211 4.55 -0.25 6.34
CA HIS A 211 3.64 -0.35 7.49
C HIS A 211 2.37 0.46 7.18
N PHE A 212 1.29 -0.22 6.83
CA PHE A 212 0.05 0.42 6.36
C PHE A 212 -1.06 0.38 7.41
N GLU A 213 -1.44 1.56 7.91
CA GLU A 213 -2.55 1.69 8.87
C GLU A 213 -3.77 2.36 8.25
N VAL A 214 -4.94 2.02 8.80
CA VAL A 214 -6.15 2.84 8.71
C VAL A 214 -6.56 3.20 10.14
N ARG A 215 -6.90 4.46 10.40
CA ARG A 215 -7.18 4.92 11.77
C ARG A 215 -8.10 6.13 11.82
N GLN A 216 -8.67 6.39 13.00
CA GLN A 216 -9.70 7.41 13.23
C GLN A 216 -9.16 8.73 13.81
N TRP A 217 -7.84 8.87 13.95
CA TRP A 217 -7.20 10.03 14.54
C TRP A 217 -5.96 10.44 13.74
N LEU A 218 -5.67 11.74 13.74
CA LEU A 218 -4.47 12.30 13.13
C LEU A 218 -3.26 12.15 14.05
N GLU A 219 -3.40 12.61 15.29
CA GLU A 219 -2.35 12.60 16.30
C GLU A 219 -2.59 11.52 17.34
N TRP A 220 -1.53 10.80 17.68
CA TRP A 220 -1.50 9.88 18.81
C TRP A 220 -1.43 10.64 20.13
N SER A 221 -1.75 9.95 21.23
CA SER A 221 -1.75 10.50 22.60
C SER A 221 -0.43 11.17 23.04
N SER A 222 0.69 10.86 22.38
CA SER A 222 1.99 11.50 22.61
C SER A 222 2.24 12.77 21.78
N GLY A 223 1.24 13.28 21.05
CA GLY A 223 1.32 14.50 20.27
C GLY A 223 2.12 14.37 18.97
N ASN A 224 2.13 13.18 18.37
CA ASN A 224 2.77 12.95 17.07
C ASN A 224 1.83 12.28 16.08
N CYS A 225 2.14 12.41 14.79
CA CYS A 225 1.32 11.87 13.71
C CYS A 225 1.64 10.41 13.34
N TRP A 226 2.71 9.78 13.82
CA TRP A 226 3.05 8.40 13.43
C TRP A 226 2.53 7.33 14.41
N GLY A 227 2.30 7.69 15.66
CA GLY A 227 1.88 6.75 16.69
C GLY A 227 2.92 5.65 16.97
N PRO A 228 2.54 4.61 17.73
CA PRO A 228 3.48 3.61 18.24
C PRO A 228 3.71 2.38 17.33
N GLY A 229 3.02 2.28 16.19
CA GLY A 229 3.02 1.10 15.28
C GLY A 229 2.42 -0.18 15.87
N TYR A 230 2.05 -0.16 17.14
CA TYR A 230 1.46 -1.26 17.90
C TYR A 230 0.59 -0.67 19.00
N ALA A 231 -0.59 -1.27 19.22
CA ALA A 231 -1.48 -0.92 20.31
C ALA A 231 -0.76 -0.97 21.67
N THR A 232 -1.23 -0.20 22.65
CA THR A 232 -0.64 -0.22 23.99
C THR A 232 -0.83 -1.59 24.65
N SER A 233 0.05 -1.90 25.61
CA SER A 233 0.07 -3.23 26.24
C SER A 233 -1.28 -3.56 26.90
N GLY A 234 -1.86 -4.68 26.49
CA GLY A 234 -3.15 -5.15 27.00
C GLY A 234 -4.37 -4.69 26.20
N HIS A 235 -4.19 -3.79 25.23
CA HIS A 235 -5.26 -3.29 24.36
C HIS A 235 -5.24 -3.92 22.97
N SER A 236 -6.41 -4.02 22.34
CA SER A 236 -6.50 -4.24 20.90
C SER A 236 -6.30 -2.93 20.13
N PRO A 237 -5.80 -2.97 18.88
CA PRO A 237 -5.69 -1.75 18.10
C PRO A 237 -7.05 -1.08 17.86
N GLU A 238 -8.14 -1.85 17.73
CA GLU A 238 -9.48 -1.31 17.55
C GLU A 238 -9.98 -0.52 18.76
N GLU A 239 -9.65 -0.97 19.98
CA GLU A 239 -9.97 -0.23 21.22
C GLU A 239 -9.32 1.16 21.25
N GLU A 240 -8.25 1.34 20.46
CA GLU A 240 -7.46 2.57 20.39
C GLU A 240 -7.66 3.32 19.06
N GLY A 241 -8.67 2.95 18.27
CA GLY A 241 -9.11 3.69 17.09
C GLY A 241 -8.37 3.36 15.80
N TRP A 242 -7.58 2.28 15.76
CA TRP A 242 -7.15 1.70 14.49
C TRP A 242 -8.25 0.83 13.89
N LEU A 243 -8.30 0.77 12.57
CA LEU A 243 -9.21 -0.06 11.80
C LEU A 243 -8.39 -1.11 11.06
N ASP A 244 -8.86 -2.35 11.01
CA ASP A 244 -8.17 -3.40 10.25
C ASP A 244 -8.12 -3.01 8.75
N PRO A 245 -6.93 -2.76 8.17
CA PRO A 245 -6.83 -2.30 6.79
C PRO A 245 -7.41 -3.27 5.75
N ARG A 246 -7.40 -4.59 6.04
CA ARG A 246 -8.05 -5.59 5.19
C ARG A 246 -9.55 -5.36 5.16
N GLU A 247 -10.14 -5.26 6.34
CA GLU A 247 -11.58 -5.06 6.51
C GLU A 247 -12.04 -3.75 5.88
N TRP A 248 -11.24 -2.70 6.07
CA TRP A 248 -11.49 -1.39 5.48
C TRP A 248 -11.46 -1.43 3.96
N TYR A 249 -10.40 -1.99 3.37
CA TYR A 249 -10.22 -2.08 1.92
C TYR A 249 -11.41 -2.75 1.23
N PHE A 250 -11.80 -3.94 1.70
CA PHE A 250 -12.89 -4.69 1.06
C PHE A 250 -14.27 -4.06 1.26
N ALA A 251 -14.49 -3.34 2.36
CA ALA A 251 -15.73 -2.59 2.58
C ALA A 251 -15.83 -1.31 1.74
N HIS A 252 -14.69 -0.76 1.29
CA HIS A 252 -14.61 0.51 0.57
C HIS A 252 -14.05 0.33 -0.85
N ARG A 253 -14.44 -0.74 -1.55
CA ARG A 253 -14.06 -0.96 -2.95
C ARG A 253 -14.89 -0.09 -3.91
N PRO A 254 -14.31 0.33 -5.05
CA PRO A 254 -15.09 0.89 -6.16
C PRO A 254 -16.20 -0.06 -6.62
N PRO A 255 -17.29 0.47 -7.22
CA PRO A 255 -18.41 -0.34 -7.67
C PRO A 255 -17.99 -1.38 -8.71
N PHE A 256 -18.52 -2.59 -8.59
CA PHE A 256 -18.32 -3.68 -9.54
C PHE A 256 -19.28 -3.58 -10.74
N PRO A 257 -18.92 -4.12 -11.92
CA PRO A 257 -17.72 -4.92 -12.20
C PRO A 257 -16.42 -4.11 -12.30
N GLY A 258 -15.28 -4.78 -12.20
CA GLY A 258 -13.96 -4.18 -12.30
C GLY A 258 -12.91 -5.08 -12.96
N ASP A 259 -11.91 -4.48 -13.59
CA ASP A 259 -10.75 -5.21 -14.12
C ASP A 259 -9.84 -5.66 -12.97
N ALA A 260 -9.55 -6.95 -12.93
CA ALA A 260 -8.67 -7.55 -11.93
C ALA A 260 -7.64 -8.49 -12.57
N ALA A 261 -6.54 -8.71 -11.86
CA ALA A 261 -5.48 -9.63 -12.24
C ALA A 261 -5.26 -10.66 -11.13
N ILE A 262 -5.23 -11.93 -11.51
CA ILE A 262 -4.81 -13.02 -10.64
C ILE A 262 -3.31 -12.91 -10.36
N THR A 263 -2.88 -13.19 -9.13
CA THR A 263 -1.48 -13.17 -8.67
C THR A 263 -0.49 -13.73 -9.70
N PRO A 264 0.73 -13.16 -9.80
CA PRO A 264 1.75 -13.67 -10.72
C PRO A 264 2.38 -14.99 -10.26
N GLN A 265 2.15 -15.41 -9.01
CA GLN A 265 2.90 -16.51 -8.40
C GLN A 265 2.23 -17.87 -8.58
N TYR A 266 0.90 -17.91 -8.67
CA TYR A 266 0.15 -19.15 -8.54
C TYR A 266 -1.00 -19.29 -9.53
N THR A 267 -1.26 -20.54 -9.90
CA THR A 267 -2.53 -20.94 -10.54
C THR A 267 -3.61 -21.01 -9.47
N MET A 268 -4.71 -20.29 -9.67
CA MET A 268 -5.80 -20.21 -8.70
C MET A 268 -6.97 -21.12 -9.08
N ASN A 269 -7.51 -21.85 -8.11
CA ASN A 269 -8.76 -22.58 -8.28
C ASN A 269 -9.95 -21.59 -8.35
N VAL A 270 -10.82 -21.74 -9.35
CA VAL A 270 -12.14 -21.09 -9.39
C VAL A 270 -13.15 -22.04 -8.78
N ARG A 271 -13.88 -21.56 -7.80
CA ARG A 271 -14.77 -22.36 -6.95
C ARG A 271 -16.23 -22.01 -7.11
N GLN A 272 -17.09 -22.95 -6.78
CA GLN A 272 -18.53 -22.77 -6.86
C GLN A 272 -19.08 -21.85 -5.77
N GLU A 273 -18.49 -21.87 -4.57
CA GLU A 273 -18.85 -21.02 -3.44
C GLU A 273 -17.58 -20.37 -2.87
N PRO A 274 -17.68 -19.25 -2.12
CA PRO A 274 -16.52 -18.54 -1.56
C PRO A 274 -15.97 -19.28 -0.33
N THR A 275 -15.53 -20.51 -0.51
CA THR A 275 -14.82 -21.31 0.48
C THR A 275 -13.97 -22.38 -0.21
N THR A 276 -12.84 -22.70 0.40
CA THR A 276 -11.91 -23.76 0.03
C THR A 276 -12.52 -25.16 0.05
N SER A 277 -13.64 -25.36 0.78
CA SER A 277 -14.33 -26.64 0.90
C SER A 277 -15.27 -26.93 -0.28
N SER A 278 -15.58 -25.92 -1.10
CA SER A 278 -16.50 -26.04 -2.23
C SER A 278 -15.84 -26.62 -3.49
N ALA A 279 -16.69 -27.08 -4.43
CA ALA A 279 -16.25 -27.69 -5.67
C ALA A 279 -15.40 -26.73 -6.53
N VAL A 280 -14.32 -27.24 -7.10
CA VAL A 280 -13.49 -26.52 -8.07
C VAL A 280 -14.14 -26.64 -9.46
N LEU A 281 -14.48 -25.50 -10.04
CA LEU A 281 -15.08 -25.37 -11.38
C LEU A 281 -14.03 -25.34 -12.49
N GLY A 282 -12.83 -24.86 -12.17
CA GLY A 282 -11.72 -24.72 -13.11
C GLY A 282 -10.54 -24.01 -12.45
N GLN A 283 -9.58 -23.59 -13.27
CA GLN A 283 -8.37 -22.93 -12.80
C GLN A 283 -8.02 -21.73 -13.67
N LEU A 284 -7.49 -20.69 -13.05
CA LEU A 284 -6.95 -19.51 -13.71
C LEU A 284 -5.42 -19.53 -13.56
N PRO A 285 -4.67 -19.55 -14.67
CA PRO A 285 -3.21 -19.41 -14.62
C PRO A 285 -2.76 -18.12 -13.91
N PRO A 286 -1.50 -18.05 -13.45
CA PRO A 286 -0.94 -16.82 -12.89
C PRO A 286 -1.05 -15.66 -13.87
N SER A 287 -1.25 -14.45 -13.37
CA SER A 287 -1.40 -13.22 -14.19
C SER A 287 -2.59 -13.25 -15.17
N THR A 288 -3.59 -14.11 -14.95
CA THR A 288 -4.80 -14.05 -15.77
C THR A 288 -5.59 -12.79 -15.45
N LEU A 289 -5.97 -12.03 -16.49
CA LEU A 289 -6.92 -10.93 -16.35
C LEU A 289 -8.35 -11.47 -16.30
N VAL A 290 -9.12 -10.98 -15.34
CA VAL A 290 -10.52 -11.35 -15.12
C VAL A 290 -11.36 -10.10 -14.84
N THR A 291 -12.67 -10.24 -14.95
CA THR A 291 -13.62 -9.24 -14.45
C THR A 291 -14.08 -9.65 -13.06
N ALA A 292 -13.72 -8.86 -12.06
CA ALA A 292 -14.28 -8.95 -10.72
C ALA A 292 -15.73 -8.45 -10.74
N GLN A 293 -16.66 -9.27 -10.27
CA GLN A 293 -18.10 -8.97 -10.19
C GLN A 293 -18.53 -8.54 -8.78
N GLY A 294 -17.72 -8.86 -7.77
CA GLY A 294 -18.01 -8.58 -6.37
C GLY A 294 -16.96 -9.17 -5.44
N VAL A 295 -17.06 -8.82 -4.16
CA VAL A 295 -16.28 -9.43 -3.08
C VAL A 295 -17.21 -9.93 -1.97
N MET A 296 -16.80 -10.97 -1.27
CA MET A 296 -17.57 -11.58 -0.19
C MET A 296 -16.69 -12.23 0.86
N ARG A 297 -17.29 -12.41 2.04
CA ARG A 297 -16.71 -13.20 3.12
C ARG A 297 -16.62 -14.66 2.74
N ASP A 298 -15.66 -15.31 3.37
CA ASP A 298 -15.60 -16.76 3.42
C ASP A 298 -16.91 -17.36 3.94
N ALA A 299 -17.46 -18.32 3.20
CA ALA A 299 -18.73 -18.96 3.55
C ALA A 299 -18.65 -19.79 4.84
N ASP A 300 -17.45 -20.26 5.21
CA ASP A 300 -17.24 -21.05 6.42
C ASP A 300 -16.88 -20.17 7.63
N GLY A 301 -16.92 -18.84 7.49
CA GLY A 301 -16.67 -17.89 8.56
C GLY A 301 -15.19 -17.65 8.87
N ASN A 302 -14.29 -18.14 8.01
CA ASN A 302 -12.86 -17.86 8.13
C ASN A 302 -12.56 -16.39 7.79
N PRO A 303 -11.43 -15.83 8.27
CA PRO A 303 -11.05 -14.44 8.03
C PRO A 303 -10.47 -14.23 6.61
N HIS A 304 -11.04 -14.87 5.60
CA HIS A 304 -10.68 -14.75 4.19
C HIS A 304 -11.68 -13.87 3.44
N TRP A 305 -11.21 -13.27 2.36
CA TRP A 305 -12.05 -12.56 1.39
C TRP A 305 -11.93 -13.20 0.03
N TRP A 306 -13.07 -13.30 -0.65
CA TRP A 306 -13.21 -13.93 -1.95
C TRP A 306 -13.69 -12.93 -2.97
N TYR A 307 -13.21 -13.05 -4.20
CA TYR A 307 -13.74 -12.35 -5.36
C TYR A 307 -14.66 -13.26 -6.14
N GLN A 308 -15.84 -12.76 -6.49
CA GLN A 308 -16.59 -13.32 -7.60
C GLN A 308 -15.95 -12.83 -8.90
N VAL A 309 -15.57 -13.74 -9.79
CA VAL A 309 -14.87 -13.43 -11.03
C VAL A 309 -15.54 -14.07 -12.23
N SER A 310 -15.44 -13.40 -13.37
CA SER A 310 -15.75 -13.94 -14.69
C SER A 310 -14.55 -13.72 -15.60
N GLY A 311 -14.07 -14.77 -16.27
CA GLY A 311 -12.90 -14.67 -17.15
C GLY A 311 -12.42 -16.04 -17.61
N ASN A 312 -11.80 -16.09 -18.79
CA ASN A 312 -11.30 -17.34 -19.40
C ASN A 312 -12.36 -18.47 -19.52
N GLY A 313 -13.63 -18.10 -19.73
CA GLY A 313 -14.76 -19.03 -19.80
C GLY A 313 -15.21 -19.61 -18.45
N LEU A 314 -14.67 -19.12 -17.34
CA LEU A 314 -15.05 -19.51 -15.97
C LEU A 314 -15.83 -18.38 -15.30
N GLU A 315 -16.78 -18.75 -14.45
CA GLU A 315 -17.50 -17.86 -13.55
C GLU A 315 -17.62 -18.54 -12.19
N GLY A 316 -17.20 -17.86 -11.12
CA GLY A 316 -17.17 -18.43 -9.77
C GLY A 316 -16.36 -17.59 -8.81
N PHE A 317 -15.82 -18.21 -7.76
CA PHE A 317 -15.10 -17.52 -6.69
C PHE A 317 -13.62 -17.90 -6.66
N VAL A 318 -12.77 -16.91 -6.46
CA VAL A 318 -11.34 -17.09 -6.17
C VAL A 318 -11.01 -16.40 -4.87
N ALA A 319 -10.11 -16.97 -4.06
CA ALA A 319 -9.61 -16.25 -2.90
C ALA A 319 -8.94 -14.95 -3.36
N GLY A 320 -9.25 -13.86 -2.66
CA GLY A 320 -8.66 -12.53 -2.87
C GLY A 320 -7.62 -12.20 -1.81
N PHE A 321 -8.01 -12.35 -0.55
CA PHE A 321 -7.14 -12.24 0.61
C PHE A 321 -7.24 -13.52 1.42
N TYR A 322 -6.11 -14.19 1.64
CA TYR A 322 -6.06 -15.45 2.39
C TYR A 322 -5.19 -15.32 3.63
N TRP A 323 -5.79 -15.53 4.80
CA TRP A 323 -5.18 -15.31 6.10
C TRP A 323 -4.41 -16.55 6.57
N LEU A 324 -3.11 -16.38 6.87
CA LEU A 324 -2.22 -17.48 7.25
C LEU A 324 -1.72 -17.35 8.71
N GLY A 325 -2.39 -16.55 9.54
CA GLY A 325 -2.01 -16.31 10.93
C GLY A 325 -1.10 -15.09 11.05
N TRP A 326 0.21 -15.29 10.86
CA TRP A 326 1.18 -14.19 10.93
C TRP A 326 1.14 -13.32 9.67
N GLY A 327 1.25 -13.92 8.49
CA GLY A 327 1.12 -13.22 7.21
C GLY A 327 -0.20 -13.54 6.50
N SER A 328 -0.36 -12.99 5.31
CA SER A 328 -1.48 -13.29 4.42
C SER A 328 -1.07 -13.11 2.96
N ASP A 329 -1.76 -13.81 2.06
CA ASP A 329 -1.58 -13.65 0.63
C ASP A 329 -2.64 -12.73 0.02
N LEU A 330 -2.22 -11.93 -0.97
CA LEU A 330 -3.09 -11.18 -1.87
C LEU A 330 -3.08 -11.84 -3.24
N TYR A 331 -4.17 -12.50 -3.60
CA TYR A 331 -4.26 -13.26 -4.84
C TYR A 331 -4.94 -12.52 -5.98
N VAL A 332 -5.65 -11.43 -5.69
CA VAL A 332 -6.32 -10.61 -6.69
C VAL A 332 -5.91 -9.17 -6.49
N GLY A 333 -5.26 -8.62 -7.51
CA GLY A 333 -5.06 -7.18 -7.63
C GLY A 333 -6.08 -6.57 -8.56
N GLU A 334 -6.39 -5.30 -8.38
CA GLU A 334 -7.34 -4.57 -9.22
C GLU A 334 -6.68 -3.38 -9.88
N LYS A 335 -7.04 -3.13 -11.14
CA LYS A 335 -6.64 -1.88 -11.77
C LYS A 335 -7.26 -0.72 -10.99
N LYS A 336 -6.57 0.42 -10.96
CA LYS A 336 -7.16 1.66 -10.43
C LYS A 336 -8.48 1.95 -11.19
N ARG A 337 -9.60 1.98 -10.47
CA ARG A 337 -10.93 2.22 -11.04
C ARG A 337 -11.42 3.61 -10.68
N GLY A 338 -11.42 4.52 -11.65
CA GLY A 338 -11.92 5.88 -11.51
C GLY A 338 -10.95 6.84 -10.79
N ASN A 339 -10.77 8.03 -11.36
CA ASN A 339 -11.57 9.15 -10.89
C ASN A 339 -12.64 9.35 -11.98
N PRO A 340 -13.95 9.49 -11.69
CA PRO A 340 -14.84 10.02 -12.71
C PRO A 340 -14.38 11.45 -12.95
N VAL A 341 -13.52 11.65 -13.96
CA VAL A 341 -13.34 12.96 -14.54
C VAL A 341 -14.73 13.36 -15.00
N SER A 342 -15.36 14.29 -14.29
CA SER A 342 -16.60 14.90 -14.73
C SER A 342 -16.36 15.35 -16.19
N PRO A 343 -17.18 14.93 -17.17
CA PRO A 343 -16.92 15.16 -18.60
C PRO A 343 -16.97 16.64 -19.03
N CYS A 344 -16.94 17.57 -18.07
CA CYS A 344 -17.04 19.01 -18.27
C CYS A 344 -15.71 19.76 -18.02
N ALA A 345 -14.56 19.10 -17.88
CA ALA A 345 -13.25 19.75 -17.91
C ALA A 345 -12.72 19.83 -19.35
N GLY A 346 -13.46 20.53 -20.22
CA GLY A 346 -13.19 20.53 -21.66
C GLY A 346 -13.87 21.65 -22.43
N ILE A 347 -14.03 22.84 -21.82
CA ILE A 347 -14.27 24.07 -22.57
C ILE A 347 -13.31 25.13 -22.02
N VAL A 348 -12.08 25.11 -22.52
CA VAL A 348 -11.21 26.28 -22.46
C VAL A 348 -11.85 27.31 -23.39
N ALA A 349 -12.40 28.38 -22.81
CA ALA A 349 -12.84 29.54 -23.58
C ALA A 349 -11.64 30.06 -24.40
N PRO A 350 -11.79 30.32 -25.71
CA PRO A 350 -10.69 30.84 -26.51
C PRO A 350 -10.26 32.21 -25.95
N GLY A 351 -8.97 32.31 -25.66
CA GLY A 351 -8.31 33.50 -25.15
C GLY A 351 -8.58 34.72 -26.02
N ASN A 352 -8.89 35.81 -25.34
CA ASN A 352 -9.10 37.14 -25.89
C ASN A 352 -7.77 37.70 -26.44
N PRO A 353 -7.63 38.02 -27.75
CA PRO A 353 -6.45 38.69 -28.25
C PRO A 353 -6.70 40.20 -28.28
N GLY A 354 -5.90 40.95 -27.52
CA GLY A 354 -5.48 42.30 -27.90
C GLY A 354 -6.51 43.44 -27.73
N GLY A 355 -6.18 44.38 -26.87
CA GLY A 355 -6.82 45.69 -26.86
C GLY A 355 -6.59 46.45 -28.17
N ALA A 356 -7.67 46.99 -28.73
CA ALA A 356 -7.64 48.18 -29.57
C ALA A 356 -8.96 48.94 -29.42
N LEU A 357 -8.80 50.20 -29.04
CA LEU A 357 -9.79 51.24 -28.85
C LEU A 357 -10.51 51.59 -30.17
N LEU A 358 -11.84 51.48 -30.24
CA LEU A 358 -12.64 52.32 -31.15
C LEU A 358 -14.08 52.49 -30.65
N LEU A 359 -14.46 53.76 -30.44
CA LEU A 359 -15.80 54.22 -30.09
C LEU A 359 -16.78 53.99 -31.27
N LEU A 360 -18.03 53.58 -30.98
CA LEU A 360 -19.27 54.34 -31.24
C LEU A 360 -20.54 53.45 -31.38
N PHE A 361 -21.62 53.97 -30.77
CA PHE A 361 -23.07 53.77 -31.01
C PHE A 361 -23.79 52.44 -30.64
N LEU A 362 -24.57 52.56 -29.55
CA LEU A 362 -25.87 51.89 -29.26
C LEU A 362 -26.89 52.12 -30.40
N PRO A 363 -27.90 51.22 -30.63
CA PRO A 363 -29.01 51.09 -29.67
C PRO A 363 -29.63 49.69 -29.45
N LEU A 364 -30.37 49.66 -28.33
CA LEU A 364 -31.35 48.71 -27.81
C LEU A 364 -31.93 47.67 -28.79
N VAL A 365 -31.98 46.40 -28.34
CA VAL A 365 -33.20 45.58 -28.34
C VAL A 365 -33.22 44.68 -27.09
N SER A 366 -34.21 44.87 -26.23
CA SER A 366 -34.62 43.94 -25.16
C SER A 366 -35.34 42.73 -25.75
N LEU A 367 -35.09 41.50 -25.25
CA LEU A 367 -36.17 40.52 -25.10
C LEU A 367 -35.85 39.46 -24.02
N LEU A 368 -36.92 39.07 -23.34
CA LEU A 368 -37.03 38.32 -22.09
C LEU A 368 -36.78 36.79 -22.19
N CYS A 369 -36.62 36.20 -20.99
CA CYS A 369 -37.14 34.89 -20.54
C CYS A 369 -36.39 33.62 -21.00
N ARG A 370 -36.22 32.54 -20.21
CA ARG A 370 -36.73 32.17 -18.88
C ARG A 370 -35.92 30.96 -18.35
N ARG A 371 -35.69 30.91 -17.04
CA ARG A 371 -35.37 29.70 -16.27
C ARG A 371 -36.55 28.71 -16.29
N GLN A 372 -36.27 27.42 -16.43
CA GLN A 372 -36.99 26.30 -15.77
C GLN A 372 -35.93 25.23 -15.48
N ARG A 373 -35.55 25.10 -14.20
CA ARG A 373 -36.04 24.17 -13.16
C ARG A 373 -35.26 22.87 -13.17
#